data_AF-A0A1G0JK11-F1
#
_entry.id   AF-A0A1G0JK11-F1
#
_cell.length_a   1.000
_cell.length_b   1.000
_cell.length_c   1.000
_cell.angle_alpha   90.00
_cell.angle_beta   90.00
_cell.angle_gamma   90.00
#
_symmetry.space_group_name_H-M   'P 1'
#
loop_
_entity.id
_entity.type
_entity.pdbx_description
1 polymer ?
#
loop_
_entity_poly.entity_id
_entity_poly.type
_entity_poly.pdbx_seq_one_letter_code
_entity_poly.pdbx_strand_id
1 'polypeptide(L)'
;MTTSHKALFQNIHQSDPLKFWSNHGLDYRAVSEFLGFDNNELSKLGGVSKQSVRLDNRIPQDLKESLEQIANICSLVAEYFNGNVEKTVLWFKTSNSQLGGISPRDMIRYGRYKKLLAFITEARQANTSSGG
;
A
#
# COMPACT_ATOMS: atom_id res chain seq x y z
N MET A 1 -1.04 19.13 21.72
CA MET A 1 0.02 19.25 20.70
C MET A 1 -0.36 18.34 19.55
N THR A 2 -0.78 18.90 18.42
CA THR A 2 -1.34 18.14 17.29
C THR A 2 -0.20 17.58 16.46
N THR A 3 0.19 16.33 16.71
CA THR A 3 1.22 15.66 15.90
C THR A 3 0.71 15.56 14.47
N SER A 4 1.28 16.39 13.61
CA SER A 4 0.96 16.47 12.19
C SER A 4 1.23 15.10 11.56
N HIS A 5 0.16 14.37 11.22
CA HIS A 5 0.24 13.09 10.52
C HIS A 5 0.98 13.22 9.18
N LYS A 6 1.22 14.44 8.70
CA LYS A 6 1.97 14.77 7.50
C LYS A 6 3.48 14.44 7.61
N ALA A 7 4.04 14.37 8.82
CA ALA A 7 5.48 14.14 9.02
C ALA A 7 5.90 12.66 8.96
N LEU A 8 4.97 11.71 9.10
CA LEU A 8 5.28 10.28 9.01
C LEU A 8 5.67 9.82 7.59
N PHE A 9 5.42 10.66 6.57
CA PHE A 9 5.54 10.29 5.16
C PHE A 9 6.79 10.82 4.45
N GLN A 10 7.66 11.58 5.14
CA GLN A 10 8.81 12.24 4.49
C GLN A 10 10.04 11.33 4.34
N ASN A 11 10.01 10.07 4.78
CA ASN A 11 11.22 9.27 4.97
C ASN A 11 11.12 7.79 4.56
N ILE A 12 10.32 7.43 3.55
CA ILE A 12 10.26 6.03 3.09
C ILE A 12 10.82 5.95 1.67
N HIS A 13 12.15 5.93 1.55
CA HIS A 13 12.88 5.40 0.39
C HIS A 13 14.32 5.03 0.79
N GLN A 14 14.49 3.98 1.61
CA GLN A 14 15.79 3.32 1.76
C GLN A 14 15.93 2.07 0.88
N SER A 15 14.82 1.44 0.50
CA SER A 15 14.81 0.31 -0.43
C SER A 15 13.54 0.28 -1.29
N ASP A 16 13.65 -0.10 -2.56
CA ASP A 16 12.51 -0.37 -3.45
C ASP A 16 12.53 -1.85 -3.91
N PRO A 17 12.28 -2.80 -2.99
CA PRO A 17 12.35 -4.22 -3.30
C PRO A 17 11.31 -4.66 -4.33
N LEU A 18 10.19 -3.93 -4.43
CA LEU A 18 9.10 -4.23 -5.36
C LEU A 18 9.28 -3.57 -6.73
N LYS A 19 10.29 -2.71 -6.89
CA LYS A 19 10.58 -1.98 -8.13
C LYS A 19 9.40 -1.13 -8.59
N PHE A 20 8.64 -0.58 -7.65
CA PHE A 20 7.52 0.30 -7.96
C PHE A 20 7.99 1.69 -8.38
N TRP A 21 9.19 2.09 -7.97
CA TRP A 21 9.71 3.42 -8.18
C TRP A 21 10.79 3.39 -9.25
N SER A 22 10.60 4.26 -10.24
CA SER A 22 11.55 4.46 -11.34
C SER A 22 12.08 5.91 -11.29
N ASN A 23 13.04 6.22 -12.17
CA ASN A 23 13.55 7.59 -12.34
C ASN A 23 12.44 8.62 -12.66
N HIS A 24 11.26 8.17 -13.11
CA HIS A 24 10.12 9.02 -13.46
C HIS A 24 9.03 9.06 -12.37
N GLY A 25 9.29 8.48 -11.20
CA GLY A 25 8.33 8.41 -10.09
C GLY A 25 7.69 7.02 -9.95
N LEU A 26 6.57 6.97 -9.24
CA LEU A 26 5.84 5.74 -8.95
C LEU A 26 5.16 5.19 -10.20
N ASP A 27 5.41 3.91 -10.50
CA ASP A 27 4.69 3.15 -11.51
C ASP A 27 3.35 2.65 -10.91
N TYR A 28 2.31 3.46 -11.11
CA TYR A 28 0.95 3.14 -10.67
C TYR A 28 0.40 1.85 -11.28
N ARG A 29 0.87 1.46 -12.47
CA ARG A 29 0.49 0.20 -13.12
C ARG A 29 1.12 -0.99 -12.40
N ALA A 30 2.40 -0.90 -12.05
CA ALA A 30 3.08 -1.94 -11.28
C ALA A 30 2.39 -2.20 -9.93
N VAL A 31 1.97 -1.14 -9.21
CA VAL A 31 1.21 -1.27 -7.95
C VAL A 31 -0.12 -1.97 -8.17
N SER A 32 -0.86 -1.59 -9.22
CA SER A 32 -2.15 -2.18 -9.56
C SER A 32 -2.00 -3.66 -9.93
N GLU A 33 -1.02 -4.00 -10.76
CA GLU A 33 -0.75 -5.38 -11.19
C GLU A 33 -0.30 -6.27 -10.03
N PHE A 34 0.55 -5.74 -9.14
CA PHE A 34 1.01 -6.45 -7.95
C PHE A 34 -0.15 -6.89 -7.04
N LEU A 35 -1.13 -6.01 -6.84
CA LEU A 35 -2.33 -6.30 -6.07
C LEU A 35 -3.45 -6.93 -6.92
N GLY A 36 -3.25 -7.08 -8.22
CA GLY A 36 -4.26 -7.58 -9.15
C GLY A 36 -5.55 -6.75 -9.11
N PHE A 37 -5.42 -5.42 -9.14
CA PHE A 37 -6.56 -4.50 -9.20
C PHE A 37 -6.98 -4.19 -10.63
N ASP A 38 -8.30 -4.23 -10.85
CA ASP A 38 -8.92 -3.82 -12.11
C ASP A 38 -9.43 -2.36 -12.06
N ASN A 39 -9.91 -1.84 -13.19
CA ASN A 39 -10.45 -0.48 -13.26
C ASN A 39 -11.66 -0.25 -12.33
N ASN A 40 -12.42 -1.29 -11.98
CA ASN A 40 -13.56 -1.17 -11.08
C ASN A 40 -13.11 -1.04 -9.62
N GLU A 41 -11.98 -1.62 -9.26
CA GLU A 41 -11.38 -1.48 -7.93
C GLU A 41 -10.65 -0.16 -7.81
N LEU A 42 -9.88 0.22 -8.84
CA LEU A 42 -9.24 1.54 -8.93
C LEU A 42 -10.24 2.68 -8.87
N SER A 43 -11.40 2.55 -9.52
CA SER A 43 -12.46 3.57 -9.47
C SER A 43 -12.98 3.78 -8.04
N LYS A 44 -13.11 2.69 -7.26
CA LYS A 44 -13.55 2.75 -5.86
C LYS A 44 -12.46 3.32 -4.95
N LEU A 45 -11.20 2.95 -5.19
CA LEU A 45 -10.05 3.47 -4.45
C LEU A 45 -9.92 4.98 -4.61
N GLY A 46 -10.01 5.47 -5.85
CA GLY A 46 -9.88 6.89 -6.16
C GLY A 46 -11.18 7.69 -6.04
N GLY A 47 -12.33 7.08 -5.70
CA GLY A 47 -13.61 7.79 -5.67
C GLY A 47 -14.05 8.39 -7.01
N VAL A 48 -13.55 7.83 -8.13
CA VAL A 48 -13.82 8.32 -9.50
C VAL A 48 -14.69 7.35 -10.30
N SER A 49 -15.21 7.79 -11.45
CA SER A 49 -15.88 6.87 -12.37
C SER A 49 -14.89 5.91 -13.02
N LYS A 50 -15.35 4.71 -13.42
CA LYS A 50 -14.52 3.71 -14.11
C LYS A 50 -13.87 4.24 -15.38
N GLN A 51 -14.55 5.13 -16.09
CA GLN A 51 -14.08 5.74 -17.33
C GLN A 51 -12.97 6.77 -17.09
N SER A 52 -12.92 7.35 -15.89
CA SER A 52 -11.91 8.33 -15.48
C SER A 52 -10.66 7.67 -14.88
N VAL A 53 -10.66 6.34 -14.69
CA VAL A 53 -9.48 5.62 -14.20
C VAL A 53 -8.37 5.71 -15.23
N ARG A 54 -7.25 6.32 -14.83
CA ARG A 54 -6.02 6.46 -15.61
C ARG A 54 -4.84 6.21 -14.67
N LEU A 55 -3.83 5.54 -15.19
CA LEU A 55 -2.57 5.25 -14.48
C LEU A 55 -1.37 5.92 -15.19
N ASP A 56 -1.66 6.89 -16.06
CA ASP A 56 -0.68 7.70 -16.78
C ASP A 56 -0.53 9.08 -16.11
N ASN A 57 0.15 10.02 -16.77
CA ASN A 57 0.36 11.38 -16.28
C ASN A 57 -0.94 12.19 -16.01
N ARG A 58 -2.10 11.68 -16.43
CA ARG A 58 -3.43 12.26 -16.18
C ARG A 58 -4.23 11.45 -15.15
N ILE A 59 -3.56 10.68 -14.31
CA ILE A 59 -4.16 10.01 -13.16
C ILE A 59 -4.94 11.01 -12.28
N PRO A 60 -6.19 10.70 -11.87
CA PRO A 60 -6.92 11.52 -10.92
C PRO A 60 -6.18 11.66 -9.59
N GLN A 61 -6.19 12.86 -9.00
CA GLN A 61 -5.43 13.17 -7.78
C GLN A 61 -5.74 12.21 -6.63
N ASP A 62 -7.01 11.91 -6.38
CA ASP A 62 -7.43 11.00 -5.30
C ASP A 62 -6.96 9.55 -5.52
N LEU A 63 -6.94 9.10 -6.78
CA LEU A 63 -6.41 7.79 -7.15
C LEU A 63 -4.88 7.74 -6.97
N LYS A 64 -4.20 8.81 -7.39
CA LYS A 64 -2.76 8.98 -7.22
C LYS A 64 -2.36 8.87 -5.75
N GLU A 65 -2.98 9.67 -4.88
CA GLU A 65 -2.69 9.66 -3.44
C GLU A 65 -2.96 8.30 -2.79
N SER A 66 -4.03 7.63 -3.22
CA SER A 66 -4.37 6.29 -2.74
C SER A 66 -3.32 5.26 -3.16
N LEU A 67 -2.90 5.27 -4.42
CA LEU A 67 -1.89 4.33 -4.93
C LEU A 67 -0.50 4.60 -4.34
N GLU A 68 -0.13 5.85 -4.09
CA GLU A 68 1.11 6.19 -3.37
C GLU A 68 1.12 5.62 -1.95
N GLN A 69 0.01 5.76 -1.22
CA GLN A 69 -0.10 5.18 0.12
C GLN A 69 -0.08 3.64 0.09
N ILE A 70 -0.74 3.04 -0.90
CA ILE A 70 -0.74 1.59 -1.11
C ILE A 70 0.66 1.07 -1.47
N ALA A 71 1.40 1.77 -2.33
CA ALA A 71 2.77 1.44 -2.69
C ALA A 71 3.67 1.43 -1.45
N ASN A 72 3.55 2.46 -0.60
CA ASN A 72 4.27 2.52 0.67
C ASN A 72 3.94 1.32 1.56
N ILE A 73 2.65 0.99 1.73
CA ILE A 73 2.22 -0.19 2.49
C ILE A 73 2.87 -1.48 1.95
N CYS A 74 2.89 -1.66 0.64
CA CYS A 74 3.52 -2.82 0.01
C CYS A 74 5.02 -2.88 0.29
N SER A 75 5.73 -1.75 0.19
CA SER A 75 7.15 -1.67 0.50
C SER A 75 7.45 -2.03 1.97
N LEU A 76 6.65 -1.55 2.93
CA LEU A 76 6.85 -1.89 4.35
C LEU A 76 6.70 -3.39 4.62
N VAL A 77 5.76 -4.05 3.95
CA VAL A 77 5.58 -5.50 4.06
C VAL A 77 6.71 -6.24 3.34
N ALA A 78 7.15 -5.75 2.18
CA ALA A 78 8.27 -6.33 1.48
C ALA A 78 9.57 -6.26 2.30
N GLU A 79 9.84 -5.14 2.97
CA GLU A 79 10.95 -4.99 3.92
C GLU A 79 10.90 -6.06 5.02
N TYR A 80 9.72 -6.31 5.61
CA TYR A 80 9.54 -7.36 6.61
C TYR A 80 9.92 -8.75 6.09
N PHE A 81 9.70 -9.00 4.80
CA PHE A 81 10.12 -10.23 4.13
C PHE A 81 11.50 -10.16 3.46
N ASN A 82 12.36 -9.21 3.86
CA ASN A 82 13.70 -8.99 3.29
C ASN A 82 13.68 -8.82 1.75
N GLY A 83 12.65 -8.14 1.24
CA GLY A 83 12.44 -7.90 -0.19
C GLY A 83 11.89 -9.09 -0.98
N ASN A 84 11.45 -10.17 -0.33
CA ASN A 84 10.88 -11.31 -1.04
C ASN A 84 9.48 -10.98 -1.59
N VAL A 85 9.43 -10.75 -2.90
CA VAL A 85 8.21 -10.38 -3.64
C VAL A 85 7.11 -11.43 -3.51
N GLU A 86 7.44 -12.72 -3.66
CA GLU A 86 6.46 -13.81 -3.63
C GLU A 86 5.77 -13.93 -2.26
N LYS A 87 6.55 -13.88 -1.18
CA LYS A 87 6.03 -13.87 0.20
C LYS A 87 5.15 -12.65 0.45
N THR A 88 5.55 -11.49 -0.08
CA THR A 88 4.77 -10.26 0.03
C THR A 88 3.42 -10.40 -0.66
N VAL A 89 3.40 -10.86 -1.92
CA VAL A 89 2.15 -11.12 -2.67
C VAL A 89 1.27 -12.13 -1.93
N LEU A 90 1.85 -13.22 -1.44
CA LEU A 90 1.12 -14.24 -0.70
C LEU A 90 0.50 -13.66 0.58
N TRP A 91 1.24 -12.83 1.32
CA TRP A 91 0.76 -12.18 2.53
C TRP A 91 -0.44 -11.26 2.24
N PHE A 92 -0.41 -10.48 1.15
CA PHE A 92 -1.54 -9.64 0.77
C PHE A 92 -2.79 -10.43 0.39
N LYS A 93 -2.63 -11.63 -0.16
CA LYS A 93 -3.72 -12.51 -0.59
C LYS A 93 -4.25 -13.42 0.52
N THR A 94 -3.48 -13.65 1.58
CA THR A 94 -3.83 -14.55 2.67
C THR A 94 -4.74 -13.84 3.66
N SER A 95 -5.86 -14.48 4.03
CA SER A 95 -6.75 -13.97 5.09
C SER A 95 -6.02 -13.90 6.43
N ASN A 96 -6.20 -12.79 7.15
CA ASN A 96 -5.56 -12.58 8.45
C ASN A 96 -6.61 -12.50 9.56
N SER A 97 -6.51 -13.38 10.55
CA SER A 97 -7.41 -13.40 11.72
C SER A 97 -7.36 -12.10 12.52
N GLN A 98 -6.19 -11.46 12.62
CA GLN A 98 -6.01 -10.18 13.30
C GLN A 98 -6.68 -9.01 12.56
N LEU A 99 -7.00 -9.19 11.27
CA LEU A 99 -7.75 -8.23 10.46
C LEU A 99 -9.25 -8.58 10.41
N GLY A 100 -9.71 -9.54 11.23
CA GLY A 100 -11.10 -10.00 11.22
C GLY A 100 -11.39 -11.04 10.13
N GLY A 101 -10.39 -11.81 9.71
CA GLY A 101 -10.54 -12.91 8.75
C GLY A 101 -10.54 -12.49 7.28
N ILE A 102 -10.22 -11.23 6.98
CA ILE A 102 -10.09 -10.70 5.61
C ILE A 102 -8.63 -10.58 5.20
N SER A 103 -8.36 -10.62 3.90
CA SER A 103 -7.01 -10.42 3.37
C SER A 103 -6.64 -8.92 3.39
N PRO A 104 -5.34 -8.58 3.54
CA PRO A 104 -4.87 -7.21 3.38
C PRO A 104 -5.24 -6.59 2.03
N ARG A 105 -5.22 -7.37 0.94
CA ARG A 105 -5.69 -6.96 -0.38
C ARG A 105 -7.16 -6.53 -0.35
N ASP A 106 -8.02 -7.32 0.29
CA ASP A 106 -9.45 -6.99 0.41
C ASP A 106 -9.67 -5.74 1.28
N MET A 107 -8.86 -5.54 2.32
CA MET A 107 -8.90 -4.28 3.08
C MET A 107 -8.64 -3.08 2.18
N ILE A 108 -7.61 -3.16 1.33
CA ILE A 108 -7.29 -2.10 0.38
C ILE A 108 -8.47 -1.91 -0.59
N ARG A 109 -8.98 -3.00 -1.19
CA ARG A 109 -10.12 -2.99 -2.10
C ARG A 109 -11.37 -2.30 -1.52
N TYR A 110 -11.63 -2.48 -0.22
CA TYR A 110 -12.74 -1.85 0.49
C TYR A 110 -12.44 -0.44 1.01
N GLY A 111 -11.33 0.20 0.59
CA GLY A 111 -10.93 1.53 1.02
C GLY A 111 -10.42 1.59 2.48
N ARG A 112 -10.13 0.44 3.09
CA ARG A 112 -9.65 0.32 4.48
C ARG A 112 -8.13 0.29 4.60
N TYR A 113 -7.41 0.77 3.58
CA TYR A 113 -5.94 0.78 3.55
C TYR A 113 -5.33 1.59 4.71
N LYS A 114 -6.00 2.65 5.20
CA LYS A 114 -5.55 3.39 6.39
C LYS A 114 -5.52 2.54 7.66
N LYS A 115 -6.53 1.66 7.84
CA LYS A 115 -6.57 0.70 8.96
C LYS A 115 -5.47 -0.35 8.82
N LEU A 116 -5.22 -0.80 7.59
CA LEU A 116 -4.13 -1.73 7.30
C LEU A 116 -2.76 -1.11 7.61
N LEU A 117 -2.55 0.16 7.25
CA LEU A 117 -1.31 0.87 7.58
C LEU A 117 -1.09 1.00 9.09
N ALA A 118 -2.14 1.35 9.84
CA ALA A 118 -2.07 1.42 11.31
C ALA A 118 -1.66 0.06 11.89
N PHE A 119 -2.32 -1.02 11.45
CA PHE A 119 -1.98 -2.39 11.85
C PHE A 119 -0.52 -2.76 11.57
N ILE A 120 -0.01 -2.48 10.37
CA ILE A 120 1.39 -2.76 10.00
C ILE A 120 2.35 -1.95 10.86
N THR A 121 2.03 -0.69 11.13
CA THR A 121 2.87 0.22 11.92
C THR A 121 2.93 -0.24 13.37
N GLU A 122 1.79 -0.59 13.97
CA GLU A 122 1.69 -1.15 15.32
C GLU A 122 2.46 -2.47 15.43
N ALA A 123 2.29 -3.38 14.46
CA ALA A 123 3.02 -4.64 14.43
C ALA A 123 4.55 -4.44 14.34
N ARG A 124 5.02 -3.43 13.59
CA ARG A 124 6.45 -3.09 13.53
C ARG A 124 6.96 -2.52 14.85
N GLN A 125 6.20 -1.61 15.48
CA GLN A 125 6.57 -1.03 16.78
C GLN A 125 6.63 -2.09 17.88
N ALA A 126 5.69 -3.04 17.90
CA ALA A 126 5.72 -4.16 18.83
C ALA A 126 6.98 -5.03 18.65
N ASN A 127 7.38 -5.29 17.40
CA ASN A 127 8.60 -6.05 17.11
C ASN A 127 9.88 -5.31 17.50
N THR A 128 9.95 -3.98 17.39
CA THR A 128 11.12 -3.21 17.84
C THR A 128 11.19 -3.06 19.36
N SER A 129 10.06 -3.09 20.06
CA SER A 129 9.98 -2.96 21.52
C SER A 129 10.33 -4.25 22.27
N SER A 130 10.34 -5.39 21.58
CA SER A 130 10.57 -6.72 22.15
C SER A 130 12.03 -7.20 22.03
N GLY A 131 12.92 -6.35 21.49
CA GLY A 131 14.35 -6.65 21.27
C GLY A 131 15.31 -5.70 21.99
N GLY A 132 14.87 -5.06 23.08
CA GLY A 132 15.69 -4.21 23.95
C GLY A 132 15.97 -4.89 25.28
#